data_AF-A0AAV9JQ60-F1
#
_entry.id   AF-A0AAV9JQ60-F1
#
_cell.length_a   1.000
_cell.length_b   1.000
_cell.length_c   1.000
_cell.angle_alpha   90.00
_cell.angle_beta   90.00
_cell.angle_gamma   90.00
#
_symmetry.space_group_name_H-M   'P 1'
#
loop_
_entity.id
_entity.type
_entity.pdbx_description
1 polymer ?
#
loop_
_entity_poly.entity_id
_entity_poly.type
_entity_poly.pdbx_seq_one_letter_code
_entity_poly.pdbx_strand_id
1 'polypeptide(L)'
;MATQTTTERPPEVKSVTEYPELGRTGRPYVPARSLNTDYPLIDSDPHFTRVLRYARASDYYAGTAFSALMPSVMLYWERISPSEVGRAGFSSIMRLSTGLGLISGFYLFYSRSINRFYGFSENRREIDLDMREMTDRVKKGEPLYGVSTLTEYMQGAASRQSRYAGTFMHVMPWFNFVNHSQHGVDTAKYYRNAEKELEAERSGVSA
;
A
#
# COMPACT_ATOMS: atom_id res chain seq x y z
N MET A 1 27.80 -26.83 17.74
CA MET A 1 26.35 -27.04 17.77
C MET A 1 25.77 -26.14 18.84
N ALA A 2 25.26 -24.98 18.45
CA ALA A 2 24.51 -24.10 19.34
C ALA A 2 23.11 -23.99 18.73
N THR A 3 22.18 -24.74 19.31
CA THR A 3 20.77 -24.72 18.95
C THR A 3 20.22 -23.37 19.40
N GLN A 4 20.18 -22.41 18.48
CA GLN A 4 19.42 -21.19 18.69
C GLN A 4 17.95 -21.60 18.75
N THR A 5 17.38 -21.62 19.94
CA THR A 5 15.93 -21.61 20.14
C THR A 5 15.40 -20.26 19.66
N THR A 6 15.26 -20.11 18.34
CA THR A 6 14.39 -19.10 17.76
C THR A 6 12.98 -19.42 18.25
N THR A 7 12.43 -18.60 19.13
CA THR A 7 10.98 -18.54 19.36
C THR A 7 10.33 -18.48 17.98
N GLU A 8 9.69 -19.57 17.57
CA GLU A 8 9.21 -19.75 16.21
C GLU A 8 8.02 -18.80 16.01
N ARG A 9 8.30 -17.64 15.43
CA ARG A 9 7.28 -16.63 15.15
C ARG A 9 6.24 -17.21 14.19
N PRO A 10 4.94 -16.94 14.38
CA PRO A 10 3.93 -17.37 13.43
C PRO A 10 4.21 -16.76 12.05
N PRO A 11 3.88 -17.48 10.96
CA PRO A 11 4.16 -17.00 9.61
C PRO A 11 3.41 -15.69 9.34
N GLU A 12 4.14 -14.68 8.85
CA GLU A 12 3.60 -13.33 8.60
C GLU A 12 2.53 -13.31 7.51
N VAL A 13 2.57 -14.30 6.61
CA VAL A 13 1.56 -14.60 5.61
C VAL A 13 1.26 -16.09 5.61
N LYS A 14 -0.02 -16.45 5.51
CA LYS A 14 -0.44 -17.84 5.34
C LYS A 14 -0.64 -18.15 3.86
N SER A 15 0.12 -19.09 3.30
CA SER A 15 -0.12 -19.62 1.95
C SER A 15 -1.24 -20.66 1.99
N VAL A 16 -2.22 -20.57 1.09
CA VAL A 16 -3.31 -21.58 0.95
C VAL A 16 -2.90 -22.71 0.02
N THR A 17 -2.04 -22.43 -0.97
CA THR A 17 -1.61 -23.40 -1.98
C THR A 17 -0.13 -23.67 -1.79
N GLU A 18 0.19 -24.61 -0.92
CA GLU A 18 1.49 -25.29 -0.91
C GLU A 18 1.31 -26.64 -1.60
N TYR A 19 1.85 -26.78 -2.81
CA TYR A 19 1.89 -28.09 -3.46
C TYR A 19 2.93 -28.96 -2.71
N PRO A 20 2.53 -30.11 -2.12
CA PRO A 20 3.43 -30.97 -1.36
C PRO A 20 4.68 -31.39 -2.14
N GLU A 21 4.52 -31.52 -3.47
CA GLU A 21 5.55 -31.93 -4.43
C GLU A 21 6.73 -30.95 -4.55
N LEU A 22 6.55 -29.67 -4.19
CA LEU A 22 7.53 -28.61 -4.43
C LEU A 22 8.42 -28.29 -3.21
N GLY A 23 8.15 -28.87 -2.04
CA GLY A 23 8.86 -28.54 -0.79
C GLY A 23 8.74 -27.06 -0.39
N ARG A 24 9.52 -26.63 0.61
CA ARG A 24 9.69 -25.18 0.90
C ARG A 24 10.42 -24.54 -0.28
N THR A 25 9.69 -23.88 -1.18
CA THR A 25 10.22 -23.15 -2.34
C THR A 25 10.79 -21.77 -1.98
N GLY A 26 11.18 -21.58 -0.72
CA GLY A 26 11.76 -20.35 -0.22
C GLY A 26 13.12 -20.08 -0.87
N ARG A 27 13.17 -19.07 -1.74
CA ARG A 27 14.45 -18.47 -2.13
C ARG A 27 14.93 -17.53 -1.01
N PRO A 28 16.25 -17.27 -0.92
CA PRO A 28 16.78 -16.31 0.04
C PRO A 28 16.02 -14.98 -0.03
N TYR A 29 15.58 -14.49 1.12
CA TYR A 29 14.95 -13.18 1.23
C TYR A 29 15.95 -12.12 0.75
N VAL A 30 15.57 -11.37 -0.28
CA VAL A 30 16.36 -10.23 -0.75
C VAL A 30 15.82 -9.00 -0.02
N PRO A 31 16.59 -8.45 0.94
CA PRO A 31 16.11 -7.37 1.77
C PRO A 31 15.77 -6.15 0.96
N ALA A 32 14.89 -5.33 1.53
CA ALA A 32 14.58 -4.08 0.90
C ALA A 32 15.73 -3.09 0.91
N ARG A 33 15.90 -2.37 -0.20
CA ARG A 33 16.72 -1.17 -0.20
C ARG A 33 16.04 -0.20 0.75
N SER A 34 16.69 0.08 1.87
CA SER A 34 16.31 1.16 2.76
C SER A 34 16.49 2.47 1.99
N LEU A 35 15.43 3.28 1.96
CA LEU A 35 15.52 4.63 1.43
C LEU A 35 15.96 5.55 2.56
N ASN A 36 16.89 6.46 2.26
CA ASN A 36 17.26 7.52 3.18
C ASN A 36 16.25 8.66 3.01
N THR A 37 15.17 8.61 3.79
CA THR A 37 14.09 9.57 3.78
C THR A 37 13.97 10.25 5.13
N ASP A 38 13.41 11.46 5.16
CA ASP A 38 13.23 12.23 6.40
C ASP A 38 12.24 11.57 7.38
N TYR A 39 11.34 10.74 6.85
CA TYR A 39 10.34 10.00 7.62
C TYR A 39 10.60 8.49 7.54
N PRO A 40 10.25 7.71 8.58
CA PRO A 40 10.52 6.29 8.62
C PRO A 40 9.63 5.52 7.63
N LEU A 41 10.19 4.45 7.07
CA LEU A 41 9.47 3.53 6.19
C LEU A 41 8.42 2.73 6.97
N ILE A 42 7.18 2.74 6.49
CA ILE A 42 6.09 1.88 7.00
C ILE A 42 6.04 0.59 6.21
N ASP A 43 6.07 0.71 4.88
CA ASP A 43 5.92 -0.41 3.96
C ASP A 43 6.52 -0.05 2.59
N SER A 44 7.41 -0.88 2.05
CA SER A 44 8.02 -0.69 0.73
C SER A 44 7.17 -1.20 -0.43
N ASP A 45 6.11 -1.96 -0.15
CA ASP A 45 5.18 -2.48 -1.15
C ASP A 45 3.77 -2.65 -0.56
N PRO A 46 3.08 -1.55 -0.21
CA PRO A 46 1.79 -1.62 0.46
C PRO A 46 0.72 -2.19 -0.47
N HIS A 47 -0.07 -3.11 0.07
CA HIS A 47 -1.22 -3.68 -0.65
C HIS A 47 -2.20 -2.58 -1.08
N PHE A 48 -2.79 -2.71 -2.26
CA PHE A 48 -3.67 -1.71 -2.88
C PHE A 48 -4.75 -1.19 -1.91
N THR A 49 -5.42 -2.09 -1.21
CA THR A 49 -6.47 -1.76 -0.24
C THR A 49 -5.96 -0.97 0.96
N ARG A 50 -4.72 -1.20 1.41
CA ARG A 50 -4.11 -0.43 2.50
C ARG A 50 -3.87 1.02 2.09
N VAL A 51 -3.38 1.23 0.86
CA VAL A 51 -3.16 2.57 0.29
C VAL A 51 -4.46 3.36 0.23
N LEU A 52 -5.57 2.72 -0.16
CA LEU A 52 -6.90 3.35 -0.16
C LEU A 52 -7.39 3.66 1.26
N ARG A 53 -7.29 2.72 2.19
CA ARG A 53 -7.82 2.87 3.55
C ARG A 53 -7.04 3.90 4.39
N TYR A 54 -5.75 4.03 4.15
CA TYR A 54 -4.88 4.99 4.86
C TYR A 54 -4.89 6.38 4.20
N ALA A 55 -5.60 6.54 3.07
CA ALA A 55 -5.71 7.84 2.44
C ALA A 55 -6.42 8.82 3.38
N ARG A 56 -5.86 10.04 3.47
CA ARG A 56 -6.43 11.12 4.28
C ARG A 56 -7.55 11.79 3.49
N ALA A 57 -8.46 12.46 4.18
CA ALA A 57 -9.51 13.26 3.53
C ALA A 57 -8.92 14.26 2.52
N SER A 58 -7.76 14.86 2.84
CA SER A 58 -7.03 15.76 1.95
C SER A 58 -6.68 15.13 0.59
N ASP A 59 -6.44 13.82 0.53
CA ASP A 59 -6.08 13.17 -0.73
C ASP A 59 -7.30 12.96 -1.61
N TYR A 60 -8.45 12.67 -1.01
CA TYR A 60 -9.73 12.63 -1.73
C TYR A 60 -10.08 14.01 -2.30
N TYR A 61 -9.89 15.07 -1.51
CA TYR A 61 -10.07 16.44 -2.02
C TYR A 61 -9.09 16.76 -3.15
N ALA A 62 -7.81 16.44 -3.00
CA ALA A 62 -6.81 16.66 -4.05
C ALA A 62 -7.17 15.88 -5.33
N GLY A 63 -7.52 14.60 -5.22
CA GLY A 63 -7.89 13.75 -6.35
C GLY A 63 -9.16 14.21 -7.05
N THR A 64 -10.21 14.58 -6.31
CA THR A 64 -11.48 15.08 -6.88
C THR A 64 -11.31 16.45 -7.54
N ALA A 65 -10.59 17.38 -6.90
CA ALA A 65 -10.25 18.67 -7.49
C ALA A 65 -9.45 18.49 -8.78
N PHE A 66 -8.43 17.62 -8.77
CA PHE A 66 -7.60 17.35 -9.94
C PHE A 66 -8.39 16.64 -11.05
N SER A 67 -9.34 15.78 -10.70
CA SER A 67 -10.21 15.11 -11.67
C SER A 67 -11.08 16.10 -12.45
N ALA A 68 -11.54 17.16 -11.78
CA ALA A 68 -12.38 18.18 -12.40
C ALA A 68 -11.58 19.14 -13.29
N LEU A 69 -10.26 19.29 -13.08
CA LEU A 69 -9.45 20.24 -13.84
C LEU A 69 -9.55 20.02 -15.35
N MET A 70 -9.45 18.77 -15.82
CA MET A 70 -9.41 18.51 -17.25
C MET A 70 -10.71 18.89 -17.99
N PRO A 71 -11.91 18.42 -17.56
CA PRO A 71 -13.15 18.90 -18.16
C PRO A 71 -13.39 20.40 -17.93
N SER A 72 -12.98 20.98 -16.80
CA SER A 72 -13.11 22.43 -16.56
C SER A 72 -12.24 23.25 -17.51
N VAL A 73 -11.00 22.85 -17.75
CA VAL A 73 -10.09 23.48 -18.70
C VAL A 73 -10.62 23.34 -20.12
N MET A 74 -11.17 22.18 -20.49
CA MET A 74 -11.82 22.00 -21.79
C MET A 74 -12.99 22.96 -22.00
N LEU A 75 -13.88 23.10 -21.00
CA LEU A 75 -14.97 24.07 -21.05
C LEU A 75 -14.48 25.52 -21.12
N TYR A 76 -13.38 25.83 -20.44
CA TYR A 76 -12.77 27.15 -20.47
C TYR A 76 -12.17 27.46 -21.85
N TRP A 77 -11.46 26.51 -22.46
CA TRP A 77 -10.90 26.68 -23.80
C TRP A 77 -11.97 26.82 -24.89
N GLU A 78 -13.05 26.05 -24.82
CA GLU A 78 -14.18 26.21 -25.76
C GLU A 78 -14.79 27.61 -25.71
N ARG A 79 -14.74 28.30 -24.55
CA ARG A 79 -15.19 29.70 -24.44
C ARG A 79 -14.24 30.71 -25.08
N ILE A 80 -12.94 30.43 -25.10
CA ILE A 80 -11.93 31.35 -25.65
C ILE A 80 -11.74 31.13 -27.16
N SER A 81 -11.70 29.88 -27.57
CA SER A 81 -11.50 29.47 -28.95
C SER A 81 -12.54 28.40 -29.30
N PRO A 82 -13.75 28.81 -29.71
CA PRO A 82 -14.81 27.88 -30.08
C PRO A 82 -14.34 26.93 -31.16
N SER A 83 -14.64 25.66 -30.99
CA SER A 83 -14.25 24.61 -31.94
C SER A 83 -15.24 24.47 -33.10
N GLU A 84 -16.39 25.16 -33.02
CA GLU A 84 -17.53 25.08 -33.95
C GLU A 84 -18.08 23.64 -34.11
N VAL A 85 -17.77 22.77 -33.14
CA VAL A 85 -18.22 21.38 -33.14
C VAL A 85 -19.67 21.32 -32.64
N GLY A 86 -20.52 20.57 -33.35
CA GLY A 86 -21.90 20.36 -32.91
C GLY A 86 -22.00 19.76 -31.50
N ARG A 87 -23.12 20.01 -30.80
CA ARG A 87 -23.36 19.58 -29.40
C ARG A 87 -23.01 18.11 -29.13
N ALA A 88 -23.31 17.22 -30.08
CA ALA A 88 -22.99 15.80 -29.96
C ALA A 88 -21.48 15.53 -29.91
N GLY A 89 -20.68 16.19 -30.77
CA GLY A 89 -19.22 16.03 -30.79
C GLY A 89 -18.57 16.58 -29.53
N PHE A 90 -19.00 17.76 -29.08
CA PHE A 90 -18.51 18.34 -27.82
C PHE A 90 -18.83 17.45 -26.60
N SER A 91 -20.01 16.81 -26.57
CA SER A 91 -20.35 15.86 -25.50
C SER A 91 -19.40 14.65 -25.42
N SER A 92 -18.88 14.20 -26.56
CA SER A 92 -17.92 13.10 -26.61
C SER A 92 -16.54 13.53 -26.10
N ILE A 93 -16.09 14.74 -26.48
CA ILE A 93 -14.85 15.34 -25.96
C ILE A 93 -14.93 15.52 -24.44
N MET A 94 -16.07 15.99 -23.93
CA MET A 94 -16.28 16.15 -22.49
C MET A 94 -16.30 14.82 -21.74
N ARG A 95 -16.87 13.75 -22.33
CA ARG A 95 -16.82 12.40 -21.75
C ARG A 95 -15.39 11.87 -21.67
N LEU A 96 -14.62 11.99 -22.75
CA LEU A 96 -13.21 11.61 -22.76
C LEU A 96 -12.40 12.43 -21.75
N SER A 97 -12.63 13.74 -21.72
CA SER A 97 -11.94 14.66 -20.80
C SER A 97 -12.26 14.34 -19.34
N THR A 98 -13.50 13.96 -19.04
CA THR A 98 -13.89 13.52 -17.71
C THR A 98 -13.23 12.18 -17.37
N GLY A 99 -13.22 11.20 -18.28
CA GLY A 99 -12.60 9.90 -18.05
C GLY A 99 -11.11 10.00 -17.74
N LEU A 100 -10.37 10.75 -18.56
CA LEU A 100 -8.95 11.02 -18.35
C LEU A 100 -8.70 11.88 -17.09
N GLY A 101 -9.59 12.81 -16.78
CA GLY A 101 -9.57 13.57 -15.53
C GLY A 101 -9.68 12.65 -14.31
N LEU A 102 -10.66 11.74 -14.28
CA LEU A 102 -10.84 10.77 -13.20
C LEU A 102 -9.61 9.87 -13.01
N ILE A 103 -8.99 9.40 -14.10
CA ILE A 103 -7.75 8.61 -14.04
C ILE A 103 -6.63 9.44 -13.40
N SER A 104 -6.47 10.69 -13.84
CA SER A 104 -5.42 11.59 -13.35
C SER A 104 -5.63 11.97 -11.89
N GLY A 105 -6.87 12.17 -11.46
CA GLY A 105 -7.19 12.45 -10.07
C GLY A 105 -7.01 11.23 -9.16
N PHE A 106 -7.40 10.04 -9.62
CA PHE A 106 -7.09 8.79 -8.93
C PHE A 106 -5.57 8.60 -8.78
N TYR A 107 -4.81 8.87 -9.84
CA TYR A 107 -3.36 8.82 -9.82
C TYR A 107 -2.76 9.74 -8.74
N LEU A 108 -3.17 11.00 -8.70
CA LEU A 108 -2.69 11.96 -7.70
C LEU A 108 -3.06 11.51 -6.28
N PHE A 109 -4.30 11.08 -6.08
CA PHE A 109 -4.77 10.53 -4.81
C PHE A 109 -3.90 9.35 -4.34
N TYR A 110 -3.68 8.36 -5.22
CA TYR A 110 -2.94 7.16 -4.88
C TYR A 110 -1.46 7.48 -4.63
N SER A 111 -0.85 8.33 -5.46
CA SER A 111 0.54 8.78 -5.31
C SER A 111 0.78 9.47 -3.97
N ARG A 112 -0.12 10.37 -3.56
CA ARG A 112 -0.03 11.05 -2.26
C ARG A 112 -0.11 10.08 -1.09
N SER A 113 -0.98 9.07 -1.18
CA SER A 113 -1.14 8.07 -0.13
C SER A 113 0.06 7.13 -0.05
N ILE A 114 0.51 6.57 -1.17
CA ILE A 114 1.63 5.62 -1.19
C ILE A 114 2.97 6.28 -0.79
N ASN A 115 3.17 7.55 -1.12
CA ASN A 115 4.36 8.30 -0.72
C ASN A 115 4.52 8.42 0.81
N ARG A 116 3.43 8.36 1.59
CA ARG A 116 3.50 8.33 3.07
C ARG A 116 3.96 6.96 3.58
N PHE A 117 3.59 5.87 2.92
CA PHE A 117 4.12 4.54 3.26
C PHE A 117 5.62 4.45 3.04
N TYR A 118 6.11 5.05 1.95
CA TYR A 118 7.53 5.10 1.61
C TYR A 118 8.35 6.05 2.49
N GLY A 119 7.71 6.93 3.26
CA GLY A 119 8.40 7.95 4.06
C GLY A 119 8.86 9.18 3.26
N PHE A 120 8.36 9.39 2.03
CA PHE A 120 8.64 10.60 1.24
C PHE A 120 7.90 11.84 1.74
N SER A 121 6.92 11.65 2.62
CA SER A 121 6.16 12.74 3.24
C SER A 121 5.76 12.34 4.66
N GLU A 122 5.33 13.33 5.44
CA GLU A 122 4.92 13.14 6.83
C GLU A 122 3.88 12.02 6.97
N ASN A 123 4.17 11.06 7.84
CA ASN A 123 3.42 9.80 7.96
C ASN A 123 3.16 9.37 9.41
N ARG A 124 3.18 10.30 10.39
CA ARG A 124 3.01 9.98 11.81
C ARG A 124 1.69 9.27 12.09
N ARG A 125 0.59 9.82 11.53
CA ARG A 125 -0.74 9.22 11.67
C ARG A 125 -0.78 7.79 11.13
N GLU A 126 -0.15 7.56 9.98
CA GLU A 126 -0.12 6.25 9.32
C GLU A 126 0.71 5.25 10.11
N ILE A 127 1.82 5.68 10.74
CA ILE A 127 2.60 4.85 11.65
C ILE A 127 1.75 4.42 12.84
N ASP A 128 1.05 5.35 13.48
CA ASP A 128 0.22 5.04 14.65
C ASP A 128 -0.92 4.08 14.30
N LEU A 129 -1.55 4.26 13.13
CA LEU A 129 -2.58 3.36 12.62
C LEU A 129 -2.03 1.97 12.28
N ASP A 130 -0.85 1.91 11.64
CA ASP A 130 -0.17 0.67 11.29
C ASP A 130 0.24 -0.12 12.54
N MET A 131 0.82 0.55 13.55
CA MET A 131 1.17 -0.08 14.81
C MET A 131 -0.05 -0.68 15.52
N ARG A 132 -1.17 0.06 15.60
CA ARG A 132 -2.42 -0.45 16.18
C ARG A 132 -2.98 -1.63 15.41
N GLU A 133 -3.11 -1.51 14.08
CA GLU A 133 -3.66 -2.56 13.23
C GLU A 133 -2.85 -3.86 13.32
N MET A 134 -1.51 -3.75 13.26
CA MET A 134 -0.63 -4.90 13.28
C MET A 134 -0.55 -5.53 14.67
N THR A 135 -0.53 -4.73 15.74
CA THR A 135 -0.61 -5.25 17.11
C THR A 135 -1.94 -5.96 17.36
N ASP A 136 -3.06 -5.42 16.90
CA ASP A 136 -4.37 -6.07 17.02
C ASP A 136 -4.43 -7.41 16.28
N ARG A 137 -3.82 -7.50 15.08
CA ARG A 137 -3.70 -8.77 14.34
C ARG A 137 -2.86 -9.79 15.11
N VAL A 138 -1.72 -9.36 15.67
CA VAL A 138 -0.87 -10.23 16.49
C VAL A 138 -1.62 -10.74 17.71
N LYS A 139 -2.34 -9.87 18.43
CA LYS A 139 -3.17 -10.25 19.58
C LYS A 139 -4.25 -11.28 19.22
N LYS A 140 -4.82 -11.20 18.01
CA LYS A 140 -5.80 -12.16 17.48
C LYS A 140 -5.18 -13.44 16.93
N GLY A 141 -3.85 -13.54 16.86
CA GLY A 141 -3.15 -14.67 16.22
C GLY A 141 -3.33 -14.71 14.70
N GLU A 142 -3.71 -13.59 14.08
CA GLU A 142 -3.83 -13.47 12.63
C GLU A 142 -2.47 -13.15 11.98
N PRO A 143 -2.22 -13.59 10.73
CA PRO A 143 -1.02 -13.20 10.01
C PRO A 143 -1.01 -11.68 9.77
N LEU A 144 0.17 -11.06 9.98
CA LEU A 144 0.39 -9.62 9.85
C LEU A 144 -0.09 -9.06 8.50
N TYR A 145 0.29 -9.74 7.41
CA TYR A 145 0.00 -9.29 6.05
C TYR A 145 -1.08 -10.16 5.36
N GLY A 146 -1.81 -10.97 6.13
CA GLY A 146 -2.98 -11.72 5.66
C GLY A 146 -2.66 -13.09 5.07
N VAL A 147 -3.60 -13.59 4.26
CA VAL A 147 -3.55 -14.92 3.63
C VAL A 147 -3.39 -14.76 2.13
N SER A 148 -2.54 -15.58 1.51
CA SER A 148 -2.23 -15.56 0.08
C SER A 148 -2.56 -16.91 -0.53
N THR A 149 -3.15 -16.92 -1.73
CA THR A 149 -3.33 -18.16 -2.50
C THR A 149 -2.07 -18.56 -3.26
N LEU A 150 -1.05 -17.71 -3.27
CA LEU A 150 0.20 -17.95 -3.97
C LEU A 150 1.21 -18.70 -3.11
N THR A 151 2.03 -19.55 -3.74
CA THR A 151 3.20 -20.16 -3.10
C THR A 151 4.18 -19.09 -2.63
N GLU A 152 5.01 -19.41 -1.64
CA GLU A 152 6.05 -18.49 -1.12
C GLU A 152 6.96 -17.97 -2.25
N TYR A 153 7.34 -18.82 -3.19
CA TYR A 153 8.11 -18.42 -4.38
C TYR A 153 7.39 -17.37 -5.22
N MET A 154 6.10 -17.57 -5.51
CA MET A 154 5.30 -16.64 -6.31
C MET A 154 5.05 -15.33 -5.56
N GLN A 155 4.85 -15.38 -4.24
CA GLN A 155 4.79 -14.18 -3.41
C GLN A 155 6.07 -13.35 -3.50
N GLY A 156 7.24 -14.01 -3.43
CA GLY A 156 8.53 -13.34 -3.61
C GLY A 156 8.78 -12.84 -5.04
N ALA A 157 8.22 -13.50 -6.06
CA ALA A 157 8.27 -13.01 -7.43
C ALA A 157 7.40 -11.77 -7.61
N ALA A 158 6.18 -11.78 -7.03
CA ALA A 158 5.26 -10.66 -7.06
C ALA A 158 5.85 -9.43 -6.36
N SER A 159 6.36 -9.58 -5.14
CA SER A 159 6.95 -8.47 -4.37
C SER A 159 8.09 -7.77 -5.12
N ARG A 160 8.92 -8.52 -5.86
CA ARG A 160 10.01 -7.92 -6.66
C ARG A 160 9.53 -7.07 -7.83
N GLN A 161 8.32 -7.32 -8.33
CA GLN A 161 7.72 -6.56 -9.43
C GLN A 161 6.95 -5.33 -8.92
N SER A 162 6.26 -5.45 -7.78
CA SER A 162 5.43 -4.37 -7.23
C SER A 162 6.18 -3.41 -6.31
N ARG A 163 7.30 -3.83 -5.73
CA ARG A 163 8.03 -3.01 -4.78
C ARG A 163 8.53 -1.69 -5.36
N TYR A 164 8.25 -0.61 -4.63
CA TYR A 164 8.49 0.78 -5.05
C TYR A 164 7.87 1.17 -6.40
N ALA A 165 6.96 0.37 -6.97
CA ALA A 165 6.29 0.68 -8.24
C ALA A 165 5.48 1.98 -8.18
N GLY A 166 5.07 2.40 -6.97
CA GLY A 166 4.48 3.70 -6.69
C GLY A 166 5.28 4.90 -7.25
N THR A 167 6.62 4.78 -7.29
CA THR A 167 7.51 5.85 -7.78
C THR A 167 7.43 6.01 -9.31
N PHE A 168 7.12 4.93 -10.03
CA PHE A 168 7.12 4.90 -11.50
C PHE A 168 5.72 4.79 -12.12
N MET A 169 4.67 5.03 -11.32
CA MET A 169 3.28 4.89 -11.78
C MET A 169 2.92 5.79 -12.97
N HIS A 170 3.65 6.91 -13.18
CA HIS A 170 3.35 7.84 -14.28
C HIS A 170 3.67 7.24 -15.65
N VAL A 171 4.53 6.23 -15.71
CA VAL A 171 4.84 5.47 -16.93
C VAL A 171 4.02 4.20 -16.99
N MET A 172 3.97 3.45 -15.90
CA MET A 172 3.26 2.17 -15.83
C MET A 172 2.52 2.05 -14.50
N PRO A 173 1.17 2.10 -14.50
CA PRO A 173 0.40 1.89 -13.28
C PRO A 173 0.51 0.43 -12.86
N TRP A 174 1.25 0.19 -11.79
CA TRP A 174 1.47 -1.15 -11.25
C TRP A 174 1.22 -1.14 -9.75
N PHE A 175 0.42 -2.10 -9.27
CA PHE A 175 -0.09 -2.14 -7.91
C PHE A 175 0.13 -3.50 -7.27
N ASN A 176 0.25 -3.52 -5.95
CA ASN A 176 0.31 -4.77 -5.19
C ASN A 176 -1.10 -5.30 -4.85
N PHE A 177 -1.41 -6.47 -5.37
CA PHE A 177 -2.63 -7.24 -5.06
C PHE A 177 -2.32 -8.58 -4.38
N VAL A 178 -1.07 -8.80 -3.97
CA VAL A 178 -0.58 -10.05 -3.39
C VAL A 178 -0.19 -9.82 -1.94
N ASN A 179 -0.79 -10.60 -1.06
CA ASN A 179 -0.32 -10.68 0.33
C ASN A 179 1.00 -11.46 0.35
N HIS A 180 2.07 -10.83 0.82
CA HIS A 180 3.42 -11.40 0.93
C HIS A 180 4.13 -10.87 2.18
N SER A 181 5.20 -11.51 2.67
CA SER A 181 5.93 -11.06 3.86
C SER A 181 7.04 -10.03 3.58
N GLN A 182 7.21 -9.59 2.33
CA GLN A 182 8.39 -8.84 1.89
C GLN A 182 8.19 -7.31 1.89
N HIS A 183 7.85 -6.75 3.04
CA HIS A 183 7.50 -5.32 3.16
C HIS A 183 8.68 -4.40 3.52
N GLY A 184 9.86 -4.96 3.81
CA GLY A 184 11.08 -4.18 4.03
C GLY A 184 11.19 -3.49 5.39
N VAL A 185 10.38 -3.93 6.36
CA VAL A 185 10.36 -3.40 7.73
C VAL A 185 10.57 -4.51 8.76
N ASP A 186 11.11 -4.16 9.92
CA ASP A 186 11.22 -5.09 11.05
C ASP A 186 9.85 -5.30 11.71
N THR A 187 9.26 -6.47 11.48
CA THR A 187 7.96 -6.89 12.04
C THR A 187 8.04 -7.21 13.53
N ALA A 188 9.24 -7.42 14.09
CA ALA A 188 9.41 -7.73 15.51
C ALA A 188 8.93 -6.58 16.42
N LYS A 189 8.85 -5.35 15.91
CA LYS A 189 8.27 -4.22 16.64
C LYS A 189 6.80 -4.43 17.00
N TYR A 190 6.01 -5.10 16.16
CA TYR A 190 4.58 -5.32 16.41
C TYR A 190 4.35 -6.38 17.47
N TYR A 191 5.13 -7.47 17.44
CA TYR A 191 5.09 -8.53 18.46
C TYR A 191 5.51 -8.00 19.84
N ARG A 192 6.62 -7.26 19.92
CA ARG A 192 7.06 -6.62 21.17
C ARG A 192 6.02 -5.64 21.73
N ASN A 193 5.32 -4.92 20.86
CA ASN A 193 4.26 -4.02 21.31
C ASN A 193 3.03 -4.80 21.81
N ALA A 194 2.63 -5.86 21.09
CA ALA A 194 1.54 -6.73 21.49
C ALA A 194 1.80 -7.41 22.85
N GLU A 195 3.00 -7.93 23.06
CA GLU A 195 3.43 -8.51 24.35
C GLU A 195 3.30 -7.49 25.48
N LYS A 196 3.82 -6.27 25.30
CA LYS A 196 3.72 -5.20 26.29
C LYS A 196 2.27 -4.83 26.63
N GLU A 197 1.41 -4.72 25.62
CA GLU A 197 0.00 -4.39 25.86
C GLU A 197 -0.75 -5.54 26.55
N LEU A 198 -0.48 -6.80 26.18
CA LEU A 198 -1.06 -7.97 26.86
C LEU A 198 -0.58 -8.10 28.31
N GLU A 199 0.69 -7.76 28.58
CA GLU A 199 1.23 -7.69 29.94
C GLU A 199 0.59 -6.57 30.78
N ALA A 200 0.33 -5.40 30.17
CA ALA A 200 -0.39 -4.30 30.82
C ALA A 200 -1.85 -4.69 31.13
N GLU A 201 -2.55 -5.32 30.19
CA GLU A 201 -3.90 -5.86 30.39
C GLU A 201 -3.93 -6.91 31.51
N ARG A 202 -2.92 -7.80 31.56
CA ARG A 202 -2.80 -8.84 32.60
C ARG A 202 -2.48 -8.29 33.98
N SER A 203 -1.73 -7.19 34.06
CA SER A 203 -1.35 -6.54 35.32
C SER A 203 -2.40 -5.55 35.85
N GLY A 204 -3.50 -5.31 35.11
CA GLY A 204 -4.60 -4.46 35.54
C GLY A 204 -4.26 -2.97 35.64
N VAL A 205 -3.09 -2.56 35.14
CA VAL A 205 -2.67 -1.16 35.08
C VAL A 205 -3.09 -0.63 33.71
N SER A 206 -4.25 0.02 33.65
CA SER A 206 -4.65 0.75 32.45
C SER A 206 -3.65 1.88 32.20
N ALA A 207 -2.98 1.86 31.05
CA ALA A 207 -2.19 2.98 30.54
C ALA A 207 -3.08 4.16 30.13
#